data_AF-A0A2Z6QZM1-F1
#
_entry.id   AF-A0A2Z6QZM1-F1
#
_cell.length_a   1.000
_cell.length_b   1.000
_cell.length_c   1.000
_cell.angle_alpha   90.00
_cell.angle_beta   90.00
_cell.angle_gamma   90.00
#
_symmetry.space_group_name_H-M   'P 1'
#
loop_
_entity.id
_entity.type
_entity.pdbx_description
1 polymer ?
#
loop_
_entity_poly.entity_id
_entity_poly.type
_entity_poly.pdbx_seq_one_letter_code
_entity_poly.pdbx_strand_id
1 'polypeptide(L)'
;MSIKDTIRGLIATIFILLVFACPALEISKIILFKSAKHEITLENTLVEYFYLVVALTFPCRCLNVIYYVFIDVFIDVSIDVLTDDVFNDDVFADVFTDSSIDVFLLTFFTILLIVVLIILIVDVFLFVEIEILVGLIFTAVKNLCCNMGELMSHIREQLCCLPFLILIIASIYTHMTSQDIAPIPSSCPSNYPYKLSITRVTCIIRLINLITMWTFISLLLILTIVDCFGYFPSKEKGKTIESRLSDFFPPERDDDIDIGKA
;
A
#
# COMPACT_ATOMS: atom_id res chain seq x y z
N MET A 1 5.59 10.28 -21.61
CA MET A 1 5.16 9.23 -20.64
C MET A 1 4.80 7.93 -21.36
N SER A 2 5.41 6.79 -21.00
CA SER A 2 5.11 5.48 -21.62
C SER A 2 3.85 4.86 -21.04
N ILE A 3 3.07 4.11 -21.83
CA ILE A 3 1.87 3.37 -21.37
C ILE A 3 2.19 2.46 -20.16
N LYS A 4 3.41 1.92 -20.10
CA LYS A 4 3.87 1.07 -19.00
C LYS A 4 3.93 1.82 -17.67
N ASP A 5 4.36 3.08 -17.69
CA ASP A 5 4.50 3.89 -16.48
C ASP A 5 3.12 4.29 -15.95
N THR A 6 2.19 4.61 -16.84
CA THR A 6 0.79 4.89 -16.48
C THR A 6 0.12 3.68 -15.83
N ILE A 7 0.28 2.47 -16.39
CA ILE A 7 -0.29 1.25 -15.81
C ILE A 7 0.32 0.96 -14.43
N ARG A 8 1.64 1.15 -14.28
CA ARG A 8 2.33 0.96 -12.99
C ARG A 8 1.80 1.93 -11.92
N GLY A 9 1.65 3.20 -12.27
CA GLY A 9 1.09 4.22 -11.39
C GLY A 9 -0.37 3.91 -10.98
N LEU A 10 -1.19 3.45 -11.92
CA LEU A 10 -2.58 3.07 -11.67
C LEU A 10 -2.68 1.87 -10.70
N ILE A 11 -1.94 0.80 -10.98
CA ILE A 11 -1.92 -0.41 -10.14
C ILE A 11 -1.48 -0.07 -8.71
N ALA A 12 -0.42 0.72 -8.58
CA ALA A 12 0.11 1.10 -7.29
C ALA A 12 -0.86 2.01 -6.51
N THR A 13 -1.53 2.94 -7.19
CA THR A 13 -2.60 3.75 -6.61
C THR A 13 -3.76 2.89 -6.09
N ILE A 14 -4.25 1.94 -6.90
CA ILE A 14 -5.31 1.01 -6.49
C ILE A 14 -4.88 0.19 -5.29
N PHE A 15 -3.64 -0.30 -5.28
CA PHE A 15 -3.11 -1.09 -4.17
C PHE A 15 -3.10 -0.29 -2.86
N ILE A 16 -2.61 0.96 -2.90
CA ILE A 16 -2.61 1.86 -1.74
C ILE A 16 -4.03 2.11 -1.22
N LEU A 17 -4.99 2.35 -2.11
CA LEU A 17 -6.38 2.51 -1.72
C LEU A 17 -6.92 1.26 -1.01
N LEU A 18 -6.61 0.06 -1.53
CA LEU A 18 -7.03 -1.21 -0.93
C LEU A 18 -6.39 -1.46 0.45
N VAL A 19 -5.12 -1.07 0.63
CA VAL A 19 -4.39 -1.16 1.91
C VAL A 19 -5.14 -0.43 3.02
N PHE A 20 -5.70 0.75 2.74
CA PHE A 20 -6.45 1.51 3.74
C PHE A 20 -7.93 1.12 3.79
N ALA A 21 -8.53 0.76 2.65
CA ALA A 21 -9.93 0.37 2.58
C ALA A 21 -10.22 -0.92 3.37
N CYS A 22 -9.34 -1.92 3.34
CA CYS A 22 -9.53 -3.18 4.06
C CYS A 22 -9.73 -2.99 5.58
N PRO A 23 -8.78 -2.39 6.34
CA PRO A 23 -8.96 -2.21 7.77
C PRO A 23 -10.13 -1.26 8.10
N ALA A 24 -10.36 -0.22 7.28
CA ALA A 24 -11.48 0.70 7.50
C ALA A 24 -12.85 0.02 7.37
N LEU A 25 -13.02 -0.84 6.34
CA LEU A 25 -14.25 -1.63 6.15
C LEU A 25 -14.43 -2.67 7.25
N GLU A 26 -13.35 -3.31 7.69
CA GLU A 26 -13.37 -4.28 8.78
C GLU A 26 -13.79 -3.63 10.12
N ILE A 27 -13.23 -2.46 10.46
CA ILE A 27 -13.63 -1.67 11.63
C ILE A 27 -15.10 -1.25 11.53
N SER A 28 -15.51 -0.74 10.37
CA SER A 28 -16.89 -0.30 10.12
C SER A 28 -17.88 -1.44 10.33
N LYS A 29 -17.54 -2.63 9.83
CA LYS A 29 -18.32 -3.85 10.01
C LYS A 29 -18.45 -4.20 11.49
N ILE A 30 -17.36 -4.25 12.26
CA ILE A 30 -17.39 -4.56 13.70
C ILE A 30 -18.30 -3.57 14.47
N ILE A 31 -18.24 -2.27 14.15
CA ILE A 31 -19.08 -1.24 14.79
C ILE A 31 -20.58 -1.46 14.47
N LEU A 32 -20.90 -1.78 13.21
CA LEU A 32 -22.29 -2.02 12.79
C LEU A 32 -22.87 -3.29 13.42
N PHE A 33 -22.10 -4.38 13.48
CA PHE A 33 -22.53 -5.61 14.16
C PHE A 33 -22.80 -5.38 15.65
N LYS A 34 -21.97 -4.57 16.34
CA LYS A 34 -22.24 -4.18 17.74
C LYS A 34 -23.52 -3.37 17.90
N SER A 35 -23.91 -2.60 16.88
CA SER A 35 -25.14 -1.81 16.87
C SER A 35 -26.38 -2.65 16.54
N ALA A 36 -26.22 -3.77 15.82
CA ALA A 36 -27.30 -4.67 15.40
C ALA A 36 -27.56 -5.87 16.36
N LYS A 37 -27.08 -5.78 17.62
CA LYS A 37 -27.06 -6.86 18.64
C LYS A 37 -28.36 -7.65 18.86
N HIS A 38 -29.51 -7.13 18.46
CA HIS A 38 -30.81 -7.79 18.66
C HIS A 38 -31.24 -8.69 17.50
N GLU A 39 -30.55 -8.63 16.34
CA GLU A 39 -30.92 -9.43 15.16
C GLU A 39 -29.82 -10.35 14.64
N ILE A 40 -28.56 -9.96 14.81
CA ILE A 40 -27.42 -10.72 14.27
C ILE A 40 -26.44 -10.99 15.41
N THR A 41 -26.18 -12.27 15.67
CA THR A 41 -25.15 -12.69 16.61
C THR A 41 -23.85 -12.92 15.87
N LEU A 42 -22.84 -12.10 16.17
CA LEU A 42 -21.47 -12.32 15.70
C LEU A 42 -20.88 -13.52 16.45
N GLU A 43 -21.00 -14.71 15.86
CA GLU A 43 -20.63 -15.98 16.52
C GLU A 43 -19.13 -16.01 16.86
N ASN A 44 -18.29 -15.49 15.96
CA ASN A 44 -16.84 -15.57 16.05
C ASN A 44 -16.17 -14.19 16.17
N THR A 45 -16.50 -13.44 17.23
CA THR A 45 -15.93 -12.10 17.48
C THR A 45 -14.39 -12.10 17.51
N LEU A 46 -13.77 -13.17 18.03
CA LEU A 46 -12.31 -13.31 18.07
C LEU A 46 -11.67 -13.39 16.68
N VAL A 47 -12.33 -14.04 15.72
CA VAL A 47 -11.83 -14.19 14.35
C VAL A 47 -11.79 -12.84 13.65
N GLU A 48 -12.80 -11.99 13.87
CA GLU A 48 -12.88 -10.63 13.32
C GLU A 48 -11.75 -9.76 13.86
N TYR A 49 -11.49 -9.80 15.17
CA TYR A 49 -10.37 -9.06 15.76
C TYR A 49 -9.02 -9.58 15.27
N PHE A 50 -8.86 -10.90 15.15
CA PHE A 50 -7.64 -11.50 14.61
C PHE A 50 -7.39 -11.06 13.16
N TYR A 51 -8.43 -11.12 12.33
CA TYR A 51 -8.34 -10.68 10.94
C TYR A 51 -8.04 -9.19 10.83
N LEU A 52 -8.65 -8.33 11.68
CA LEU A 52 -8.33 -6.90 11.73
C LEU A 52 -6.84 -6.66 12.06
N VAL A 53 -6.28 -7.38 13.03
CA VAL A 53 -4.85 -7.28 13.36
C VAL A 53 -3.99 -7.70 12.18
N VAL A 54 -4.34 -8.80 11.50
CA VAL A 54 -3.63 -9.22 10.27
C VAL A 54 -3.76 -8.14 9.19
N ALA A 55 -4.95 -7.59 8.96
CA ALA A 55 -5.21 -6.57 7.94
C ALA A 55 -4.55 -5.23 8.23
N LEU A 56 -4.22 -4.90 9.48
CA LEU A 56 -3.44 -3.71 9.85
C LEU A 56 -1.93 -3.96 9.75
N THR A 57 -1.46 -5.08 10.29
CA THR A 57 -0.02 -5.39 10.34
C THR A 57 0.55 -5.74 8.97
N PHE A 58 -0.24 -6.41 8.14
CA PHE A 58 0.22 -6.94 6.87
C PHE A 58 0.56 -5.86 5.85
N PRO A 59 -0.32 -4.88 5.59
CA PRO A 59 0.00 -3.80 4.68
C PRO A 59 1.18 -2.97 5.14
N CYS A 60 1.41 -2.78 6.44
CA CYS A 60 2.58 -2.06 6.94
C CYS A 60 3.91 -2.75 6.54
N ARG A 61 3.94 -4.09 6.48
CA ARG A 61 5.09 -4.85 5.96
C ARG A 61 5.26 -4.68 4.45
N CYS A 62 4.16 -4.76 3.70
CA CYS A 62 4.19 -4.54 2.25
C CYS A 62 4.52 -3.08 1.90
N LEU A 63 4.03 -2.12 2.67
CA LEU A 63 4.28 -0.70 2.48
C LEU A 63 5.74 -0.37 2.67
N ASN A 64 6.49 -0.99 3.58
CA ASN A 64 7.93 -0.74 3.63
C ASN A 64 8.64 -1.13 2.32
N VAL A 65 8.27 -2.28 1.73
CA VAL A 65 8.83 -2.72 0.44
C VAL A 65 8.34 -1.83 -0.70
N ILE A 66 7.04 -1.54 -0.72
CA ILE A 66 6.42 -0.70 -1.76
C ILE A 66 6.90 0.73 -1.64
N TYR A 67 7.10 1.28 -0.44
CA TYR A 67 7.57 2.63 -0.20
C TYR A 67 8.95 2.85 -0.81
N TYR A 68 9.87 1.88 -0.70
CA TYR A 68 11.15 1.95 -1.44
C TYR A 68 10.94 1.95 -2.96
N VAL A 69 10.07 1.07 -3.48
CA VAL A 69 9.76 1.00 -4.92
C VAL A 69 9.01 2.24 -5.42
N PHE A 70 8.20 2.86 -4.56
CA PHE A 70 7.28 3.93 -4.87
C PHE A 70 7.94 5.30 -4.73
N ILE A 71 8.83 5.49 -3.75
CA ILE A 71 9.71 6.67 -3.69
C ILE A 71 10.48 6.77 -5.00
N ASP A 72 11.09 5.67 -5.46
CA ASP A 72 11.83 5.68 -6.72
C ASP A 72 10.94 6.12 -7.90
N VAL A 73 9.73 5.57 -8.01
CA VAL A 73 8.79 5.94 -9.10
C VAL A 73 8.29 7.37 -8.97
N PHE A 74 7.91 7.78 -7.77
CA PHE A 74 7.32 9.07 -7.53
C PHE A 74 8.36 10.17 -7.72
N ILE A 75 9.61 9.94 -7.32
CA ILE A 75 10.75 10.81 -7.61
C ILE A 75 10.96 10.89 -9.12
N ASP A 76 11.03 9.76 -9.84
CA ASP A 76 11.23 9.75 -11.29
C ASP A 76 10.11 10.52 -12.02
N VAL A 77 8.84 10.26 -11.70
CA VAL A 77 7.69 10.96 -12.29
C VAL A 77 7.67 12.44 -11.93
N SER A 78 7.99 12.78 -10.67
CA SER A 78 8.01 14.19 -10.23
C SER A 78 9.14 14.96 -10.89
N ILE A 79 10.32 14.33 -11.08
CA ILE A 79 11.45 14.94 -11.81
C ILE A 79 11.06 15.17 -13.27
N ASP A 80 10.51 14.17 -13.96
CA ASP A 80 10.11 14.31 -15.37
C ASP A 80 9.11 15.46 -15.57
N VAL A 81 8.09 15.55 -14.70
CA VAL A 81 7.11 16.64 -14.71
C VAL A 81 7.79 17.99 -14.45
N LEU A 82 8.70 18.08 -13.47
CA LEU A 82 9.43 19.32 -13.18
C LEU A 82 10.39 19.72 -14.31
N THR A 83 10.98 18.77 -15.03
CA THR A 83 11.91 19.09 -16.14
C THR A 83 11.21 19.52 -17.42
N ASP A 84 10.00 19.01 -17.70
CA ASP A 84 9.24 19.42 -18.89
C ASP A 84 8.64 20.85 -18.74
N ASP A 85 8.34 21.29 -17.51
CA ASP A 85 7.73 22.60 -17.25
C ASP A 85 8.75 23.77 -17.09
N VAL A 86 10.04 23.50 -16.90
CA VAL A 86 11.08 24.55 -16.76
C VAL A 86 11.51 25.15 -18.12
N PHE A 87 10.95 24.69 -19.24
CA PHE A 87 11.30 25.21 -20.57
C PHE A 87 10.26 26.13 -21.23
N ASN A 88 9.22 26.58 -20.51
CA ASN A 88 8.26 27.54 -21.08
C ASN A 88 7.67 28.47 -20.00
N ASP A 89 8.41 29.54 -19.67
CA ASP A 89 8.11 30.51 -18.62
C ASP A 89 6.78 31.30 -18.78
N ASP A 90 6.09 31.20 -19.93
CA ASP A 90 4.99 32.12 -20.25
C ASP A 90 3.57 31.55 -20.06
N VAL A 91 3.40 30.27 -19.68
CA VAL A 91 2.06 29.60 -19.67
C VAL A 91 1.53 29.26 -18.26
N PHE A 92 2.37 29.29 -17.23
CA PHE A 92 2.02 28.74 -15.91
C PHE A 92 1.04 29.60 -15.07
N ALA A 93 0.83 30.86 -15.45
CA ALA A 93 -0.02 31.77 -14.66
C ALA A 93 -1.53 31.54 -14.83
N ASP A 94 -1.98 30.92 -15.93
CA ASP A 94 -3.43 30.81 -16.23
C ASP A 94 -4.07 29.48 -15.81
N VAL A 95 -3.28 28.43 -15.54
CA VAL A 95 -3.82 27.09 -15.22
C VAL A 95 -4.20 26.95 -13.73
N PHE A 96 -3.74 27.85 -12.84
CA PHE A 96 -3.88 27.72 -11.38
C PHE A 96 -5.07 28.45 -10.74
N THR A 97 -6.06 28.91 -11.53
CA THR A 97 -7.16 29.75 -11.00
C THR A 97 -8.46 29.02 -10.65
N ASP A 98 -8.60 27.71 -10.85
CA ASP A 98 -9.83 26.98 -10.47
C ASP A 98 -9.75 26.34 -9.06
N SER A 99 -9.63 27.23 -8.08
CA SER A 99 -9.27 27.01 -6.66
C SER A 99 -10.17 26.13 -5.77
N SER A 100 -11.22 25.47 -6.28
CA SER A 100 -12.17 24.73 -5.42
C SER A 100 -11.86 23.24 -5.26
N ILE A 101 -11.34 22.60 -6.30
CA ILE A 101 -11.04 21.16 -6.31
C ILE A 101 -9.70 20.88 -5.61
N ASP A 102 -8.72 21.76 -5.79
CA ASP A 102 -7.38 21.61 -5.23
C ASP A 102 -7.35 21.75 -3.71
N VAL A 103 -8.14 22.66 -3.15
CA VAL A 103 -8.28 22.81 -1.70
C VAL A 103 -8.94 21.57 -1.09
N PHE A 104 -9.93 20.98 -1.78
CA PHE A 104 -10.61 19.78 -1.30
C PHE A 104 -9.70 18.54 -1.34
N LEU A 105 -8.95 18.36 -2.43
CA LEU A 105 -7.93 17.31 -2.55
C LEU A 105 -6.82 17.49 -1.53
N LEU A 106 -6.30 18.71 -1.37
CA LEU A 106 -5.25 18.99 -0.39
C LEU A 106 -5.72 18.72 1.04
N THR A 107 -6.95 19.10 1.37
CA THR A 107 -7.57 18.85 2.69
C THR A 107 -7.81 17.36 2.92
N PHE A 108 -8.30 16.65 1.91
CA PHE A 108 -8.48 15.19 1.96
C PHE A 108 -7.13 14.48 2.15
N PHE A 109 -6.11 14.87 1.40
CA PHE A 109 -4.76 14.34 1.54
C PHE A 109 -4.13 14.65 2.88
N THR A 110 -4.34 15.85 3.45
CA THR A 110 -3.82 16.18 4.80
C THR A 110 -4.54 15.41 5.89
N ILE A 111 -5.87 15.25 5.82
CA ILE A 111 -6.62 14.43 6.78
C ILE A 111 -6.19 12.97 6.66
N LEU A 112 -6.06 12.45 5.44
CA LEU A 112 -5.55 11.10 5.21
C LEU A 112 -4.12 10.94 5.76
N LEU A 113 -3.25 11.93 5.54
CA LEU A 113 -1.89 11.94 6.07
C LEU A 113 -1.87 11.94 7.60
N ILE A 114 -2.72 12.72 8.25
CA ILE A 114 -2.82 12.80 9.73
C ILE A 114 -3.37 11.48 10.29
N VAL A 115 -4.40 10.90 9.66
CA VAL A 115 -4.95 9.60 10.06
C VAL A 115 -3.91 8.49 9.89
N VAL A 116 -3.18 8.49 8.77
CA VAL A 116 -2.06 7.59 8.53
C VAL A 116 -0.95 7.82 9.56
N LEU A 117 -0.62 9.06 9.91
CA LEU A 117 0.40 9.37 10.92
C LEU A 117 -0.01 8.88 12.31
N ILE A 118 -1.28 9.05 12.69
CA ILE A 118 -1.82 8.59 13.98
C ILE A 118 -1.83 7.05 14.02
N ILE A 119 -2.27 6.39 12.95
CA ILE A 119 -2.24 4.93 12.82
C ILE A 119 -0.79 4.44 12.88
N LEU A 120 0.14 5.07 12.16
CA LEU A 120 1.56 4.76 12.22
C LEU A 120 2.15 4.98 13.61
N ILE A 121 1.76 6.02 14.35
CA ILE A 121 2.25 6.27 15.71
C ILE A 121 1.74 5.20 16.69
N VAL A 122 0.45 4.83 16.58
CA VAL A 122 -0.18 3.82 17.45
C VAL A 122 0.32 2.41 17.11
N ASP A 123 0.45 2.09 15.82
CA ASP A 123 1.05 0.85 15.36
C ASP A 123 2.52 0.79 15.77
N VAL A 124 3.34 1.83 15.54
CA VAL A 124 4.75 1.86 16.00
C VAL A 124 4.87 1.59 17.50
N PHE A 125 3.98 2.11 18.34
CA PHE A 125 4.05 1.89 19.80
C PHE A 125 3.71 0.46 20.22
N LEU A 126 2.69 -0.18 19.62
CA LEU A 126 2.32 -1.57 19.92
C LEU A 126 3.26 -2.59 19.22
N PHE A 127 3.81 -2.17 18.08
CA PHE A 127 4.71 -2.94 17.23
C PHE A 127 6.14 -2.96 17.78
N VAL A 128 6.59 -1.90 18.45
CA VAL A 128 7.90 -1.87 19.14
C VAL A 128 8.01 -2.99 20.18
N GLU A 129 6.97 -3.33 20.93
CA GLU A 129 7.05 -4.37 21.96
C GLU A 129 7.04 -5.80 21.38
N ILE A 130 6.24 -6.05 20.34
CA ILE A 130 6.13 -7.38 19.70
C ILE A 130 7.30 -7.62 18.73
N GLU A 131 7.78 -6.59 18.02
CA GLU A 131 8.97 -6.67 17.17
C GLU A 131 10.26 -6.72 17.98
N ILE A 132 10.36 -6.08 19.14
CA ILE A 132 11.52 -6.29 20.01
C ILE A 132 11.54 -7.75 20.45
N LEU A 133 10.41 -8.39 20.76
CA LEU A 133 10.38 -9.79 21.17
C LEU A 133 10.69 -10.76 20.02
N VAL A 134 10.00 -10.64 18.88
CA VAL A 134 10.23 -11.50 17.70
C VAL A 134 11.57 -11.20 17.06
N GLY A 135 11.96 -9.92 17.01
CA GLY A 135 13.27 -9.45 16.56
C GLY A 135 14.39 -9.84 17.50
N LEU A 136 14.21 -9.90 18.83
CA LEU A 136 15.20 -10.45 19.77
C LEU A 136 15.30 -11.97 19.62
N ILE A 137 14.21 -12.69 19.38
CA ILE A 137 14.25 -14.13 19.11
C ILE A 137 14.97 -14.38 17.78
N PHE A 138 14.66 -13.62 16.73
CA PHE A 138 15.29 -13.75 15.42
C PHE A 138 16.75 -13.26 15.45
N THR A 139 17.06 -12.21 16.20
CA THR A 139 18.43 -11.70 16.40
C THR A 139 19.24 -12.60 17.31
N ALA A 140 18.65 -13.26 18.30
CA ALA A 140 19.31 -14.31 19.09
C ALA A 140 19.62 -15.55 18.24
N VAL A 141 18.75 -15.88 17.28
CA VAL A 141 18.99 -16.92 16.26
C VAL A 141 20.04 -16.46 15.23
N LYS A 142 20.08 -15.16 14.89
CA LYS A 142 20.94 -14.56 13.85
C LYS A 142 22.32 -14.10 14.33
N ASN A 143 22.49 -13.80 15.62
CA ASN A 143 23.81 -13.59 16.25
C ASN A 143 24.67 -14.86 16.25
N LEU A 144 24.11 -15.98 15.78
CA LEU A 144 24.89 -17.18 15.47
C LEU A 144 25.64 -17.10 14.13
N CYS A 145 25.28 -16.24 13.17
CA CYS A 145 25.95 -16.21 11.84
C CYS A 145 25.85 -14.84 11.10
N CYS A 146 27.01 -14.23 10.85
CA CYS A 146 27.18 -12.99 10.08
C CYS A 146 27.13 -13.22 8.56
N ASN A 147 26.19 -12.59 7.82
CA ASN A 147 26.36 -12.13 6.42
C ASN A 147 25.16 -11.28 5.95
N MET A 148 25.36 -10.01 5.57
CA MET A 148 24.25 -9.11 5.16
C MET A 148 23.80 -9.29 3.70
N GLY A 149 24.63 -9.86 2.82
CA GLY A 149 24.24 -10.14 1.43
C GLY A 149 23.20 -11.26 1.30
N GLU A 150 23.30 -12.25 2.19
CA GLU A 150 22.39 -13.41 2.28
C GLU A 150 21.02 -13.04 2.88
N LEU A 151 20.98 -11.95 3.67
CA LEU A 151 19.75 -11.41 4.24
C LEU A 151 18.80 -10.86 3.17
N MET A 152 19.32 -10.15 2.18
CA MET A 152 18.50 -9.60 1.08
C MET A 152 17.92 -10.71 0.20
N SER A 153 18.67 -11.79 -0.05
CA SER A 153 18.13 -12.97 -0.75
C SER A 153 17.05 -13.67 0.06
N HIS A 154 17.23 -13.79 1.38
CA HIS A 154 16.21 -14.40 2.24
C HIS A 154 14.96 -13.54 2.41
N ILE A 155 15.08 -12.21 2.46
CA ILE A 155 13.91 -11.31 2.50
C ILE A 155 13.09 -11.46 1.21
N ARG A 156 13.75 -11.52 0.04
CA ARG A 156 13.08 -11.76 -1.24
C ARG A 156 12.38 -13.12 -1.28
N GLU A 157 13.01 -14.15 -0.73
CA GLU A 157 12.46 -15.50 -0.65
C GLU A 157 11.24 -15.57 0.29
N GLN A 158 11.28 -14.87 1.44
CA GLN A 158 10.12 -14.78 2.34
C GLN A 158 8.96 -14.00 1.74
N LEU A 159 9.22 -12.97 0.92
CA LEU A 159 8.18 -12.21 0.23
C LEU A 159 7.35 -13.06 -0.75
N CYS A 160 7.95 -14.12 -1.31
CA CYS A 160 7.24 -15.03 -2.23
C CYS A 160 6.24 -15.94 -1.52
N CYS A 161 6.51 -16.34 -0.27
CA CYS A 161 5.63 -17.23 0.50
C CYS A 161 4.46 -16.47 1.15
N LEU A 162 4.68 -15.17 1.39
CA LEU A 162 3.78 -14.27 2.08
C LEU A 162 2.35 -14.19 1.49
N PRO A 163 2.14 -13.99 0.17
CA PRO A 163 0.79 -13.92 -0.39
C PRO A 163 0.01 -15.25 -0.29
N PHE A 164 0.71 -16.39 -0.30
CA PHE A 164 0.07 -17.70 -0.11
C PHE A 164 -0.43 -17.86 1.33
N LEU A 165 0.33 -17.39 2.32
CA LEU A 165 -0.11 -17.41 3.71
C LEU A 165 -1.38 -16.58 3.90
N ILE A 166 -1.45 -15.38 3.31
CA ILE A 166 -2.65 -14.54 3.37
C ILE A 166 -3.82 -15.20 2.66
N LEU A 167 -3.59 -15.82 1.49
CA LEU A 167 -4.63 -16.53 0.78
C LEU A 167 -5.26 -17.62 1.66
N ILE A 168 -4.43 -18.36 2.41
CA ILE A 168 -4.90 -19.36 3.39
C ILE A 168 -5.69 -18.68 4.50
N ILE A 169 -5.16 -17.62 5.13
CA ILE A 169 -5.83 -16.89 6.22
C ILE A 169 -7.19 -16.35 5.75
N ALA A 170 -7.25 -15.72 4.58
CA ALA A 170 -8.46 -15.15 4.01
C ALA A 170 -9.49 -16.21 3.60
N SER A 171 -9.03 -17.39 3.15
CA SER A 171 -9.90 -18.52 2.86
C SER A 171 -10.54 -19.07 4.14
N ILE A 172 -9.74 -19.28 5.19
CA ILE A 172 -10.22 -19.70 6.52
C ILE A 172 -11.21 -18.66 7.06
N TYR A 173 -10.84 -17.39 7.00
CA TYR A 173 -11.65 -16.27 7.42
C TYR A 173 -13.00 -16.23 6.68
N THR A 174 -13.00 -16.34 5.34
CA THR A 174 -14.22 -16.37 4.52
C THR A 174 -15.10 -17.56 4.89
N HIS A 175 -14.50 -18.72 5.16
CA HIS A 175 -15.23 -19.91 5.55
C HIS A 175 -15.90 -19.74 6.92
N MET A 176 -15.14 -19.32 7.94
CA MET A 176 -15.63 -19.13 9.30
C MET A 176 -16.70 -18.04 9.38
N THR A 177 -16.54 -16.96 8.63
CA THR A 177 -17.50 -15.85 8.64
C THR A 177 -18.68 -16.06 7.71
N SER A 178 -18.69 -17.11 6.87
CA SER A 178 -19.76 -17.34 5.87
C SER A 178 -21.16 -17.46 6.51
N GLN A 179 -21.24 -17.99 7.72
CA GLN A 179 -22.50 -18.26 8.42
C GLN A 179 -22.99 -17.13 9.36
N ASP A 180 -22.20 -16.07 9.56
CA ASP A 180 -22.48 -15.02 10.58
C ASP A 180 -23.79 -14.24 10.37
N ILE A 181 -24.38 -14.27 9.16
CA ILE A 181 -25.65 -13.58 8.87
C ILE A 181 -26.71 -14.57 8.36
N ALA A 182 -26.56 -15.87 8.59
CA ALA A 182 -27.66 -16.79 8.30
C ALA A 182 -28.91 -16.38 9.09
N PRO A 183 -30.10 -16.30 8.46
CA PRO A 183 -30.47 -16.85 7.15
C PRO A 183 -30.40 -15.87 5.96
N ILE A 184 -29.85 -14.66 6.12
CA ILE A 184 -29.76 -13.66 5.06
C ILE A 184 -28.82 -14.16 3.93
N PRO A 185 -29.26 -14.12 2.66
CA PRO A 185 -28.41 -14.47 1.53
C PRO A 185 -27.15 -13.59 1.46
N SER A 186 -26.01 -14.17 1.08
CA SER A 186 -24.72 -13.48 0.98
C SER A 186 -24.70 -12.31 -0.02
N SER A 187 -25.60 -12.30 -1.00
CA SER A 187 -25.73 -11.23 -1.99
C SER A 187 -26.52 -10.00 -1.51
N CYS A 188 -27.07 -10.04 -0.29
CA CYS A 188 -27.82 -8.94 0.32
C CYS A 188 -28.91 -8.34 -0.60
N PRO A 189 -29.82 -9.15 -1.17
CA PRO A 189 -30.76 -8.68 -2.17
C PRO A 189 -31.76 -7.69 -1.55
N SER A 190 -32.23 -6.73 -2.34
CA SER A 190 -33.13 -5.65 -1.88
C SER A 190 -34.55 -6.12 -1.53
N ASN A 191 -34.96 -7.27 -2.06
CA ASN A 191 -36.28 -7.89 -1.84
C ASN A 191 -36.33 -8.79 -0.59
N TYR A 192 -35.21 -8.99 0.12
CA TYR A 192 -35.21 -9.75 1.37
C TYR A 192 -35.93 -8.97 2.47
N PRO A 193 -36.77 -9.62 3.31
CA PRO A 193 -37.54 -8.96 4.36
C PRO A 193 -36.67 -8.61 5.57
N TYR A 194 -35.79 -7.61 5.43
CA TYR A 194 -35.00 -7.09 6.56
C TYR A 194 -35.94 -6.48 7.60
N LYS A 195 -35.80 -6.92 8.85
CA LYS A 195 -36.58 -6.38 9.97
C LYS A 195 -36.17 -4.95 10.31
N LEU A 196 -34.86 -4.67 10.30
CA LEU A 196 -34.29 -3.33 10.51
C LEU A 196 -33.47 -2.87 9.30
N SER A 197 -33.45 -1.56 9.05
CA SER A 197 -32.61 -0.94 8.02
C SER A 197 -31.12 -1.14 8.28
N ILE A 198 -30.70 -1.18 9.56
CA ILE A 198 -29.30 -1.41 9.95
C ILE A 198 -28.79 -2.79 9.54
N THR A 199 -29.66 -3.79 9.54
CA THR A 199 -29.34 -5.17 9.14
C THR A 199 -28.99 -5.23 7.66
N ARG A 200 -29.70 -4.47 6.81
CA ARG A 200 -29.39 -4.34 5.38
C ARG A 200 -28.04 -3.66 5.16
N VAL A 201 -27.78 -2.56 5.85
CA VAL A 201 -26.50 -1.82 5.74
C VAL A 201 -25.34 -2.72 6.19
N THR A 202 -25.50 -3.44 7.29
CA THR A 202 -24.51 -4.39 7.80
C THR A 202 -24.20 -5.50 6.80
N CYS A 203 -25.24 -6.05 6.14
CA CYS A 203 -25.06 -7.03 5.07
C CYS A 203 -24.24 -6.46 3.91
N ILE A 204 -24.59 -5.26 3.42
CA ILE A 204 -23.90 -4.60 2.30
C ILE A 204 -22.42 -4.33 2.65
N ILE A 205 -22.15 -3.81 3.85
CA ILE A 205 -20.78 -3.53 4.30
C ILE A 205 -19.96 -4.82 4.39
N ARG A 206 -20.52 -5.92 4.89
CA ARG A 206 -19.84 -7.24 4.89
C ARG A 206 -19.52 -7.69 3.47
N LEU A 207 -20.45 -7.55 2.53
CA LEU A 207 -20.22 -7.93 1.14
C LEU A 207 -19.10 -7.09 0.50
N ILE A 208 -19.11 -5.77 0.72
CA ILE A 208 -18.06 -4.87 0.23
C ILE A 208 -16.71 -5.22 0.86
N ASN A 209 -16.67 -5.50 2.17
CA ASN A 209 -15.46 -5.92 2.87
C ASN A 209 -14.89 -7.21 2.27
N LEU A 210 -15.75 -8.21 2.01
CA LEU A 210 -15.35 -9.46 1.38
C LEU A 210 -14.77 -9.23 -0.02
N ILE A 211 -15.45 -8.44 -0.87
CA ILE A 211 -14.97 -8.11 -2.22
C ILE A 211 -13.63 -7.37 -2.17
N THR A 212 -13.50 -6.37 -1.30
CA THR A 212 -12.26 -5.58 -1.15
C THR A 212 -11.10 -6.46 -0.69
N MET A 213 -11.31 -7.33 0.30
CA MET A 213 -10.31 -8.30 0.76
C MET A 213 -9.84 -9.20 -0.38
N TRP A 214 -10.76 -9.84 -1.10
CA TRP A 214 -10.39 -10.75 -2.20
C TRP A 214 -9.72 -10.03 -3.37
N THR A 215 -10.12 -8.79 -3.64
CA THR A 215 -9.46 -7.93 -4.65
C THR A 215 -8.04 -7.61 -4.23
N PHE A 216 -7.81 -7.24 -2.97
CA PHE A 216 -6.48 -6.99 -2.42
C PHE A 216 -5.56 -8.21 -2.54
N ILE A 217 -6.06 -9.39 -2.17
CA ILE A 217 -5.28 -10.64 -2.24
C ILE A 217 -4.96 -11.02 -3.68
N SER A 218 -5.93 -10.88 -4.59
CA SER A 218 -5.74 -11.17 -6.00
C SER A 218 -4.70 -10.23 -6.62
N LEU A 219 -4.77 -8.94 -6.29
CA LEU A 219 -3.79 -7.96 -6.75
C LEU A 219 -2.40 -8.25 -6.20
N LEU A 220 -2.30 -8.62 -4.91
CA LEU A 220 -1.05 -9.01 -4.29
C LEU A 220 -0.44 -10.25 -4.98
N LEU A 221 -1.25 -11.28 -5.25
CA LEU A 221 -0.80 -12.48 -5.98
C LEU A 221 -0.30 -12.13 -7.38
N ILE A 222 -1.03 -11.30 -8.12
CA ILE A 222 -0.60 -10.84 -9.46
C ILE A 222 0.74 -10.11 -9.37
N LEU A 223 0.88 -9.18 -8.42
CA LEU A 223 2.13 -8.42 -8.21
C LEU A 223 3.30 -9.35 -7.85
N THR A 224 3.09 -10.33 -6.97
CA THR A 224 4.12 -11.32 -6.65
C THR A 224 4.50 -12.16 -7.87
N ILE A 225 3.53 -12.63 -8.66
CA ILE A 225 3.81 -13.40 -9.87
C ILE A 225 4.64 -12.58 -10.86
N VAL A 226 4.26 -11.32 -11.11
CA VAL A 226 4.99 -10.41 -12.00
C VAL A 226 6.43 -10.16 -11.51
N ASP A 227 6.62 -10.02 -10.20
CA ASP A 227 7.94 -9.90 -9.58
C ASP A 227 8.78 -11.18 -9.71
N CYS A 228 8.18 -12.35 -9.48
CA CYS A 228 8.83 -13.65 -9.64
C CYS A 228 9.33 -13.87 -11.08
N PHE A 229 8.59 -13.40 -12.08
CA PHE A 229 8.99 -13.49 -13.49
C PHE A 229 10.01 -12.40 -13.91
N GLY A 230 10.41 -11.51 -13.00
CA GLY A 230 11.40 -10.47 -13.29
C GLY A 230 10.91 -9.43 -14.30
N TYR A 231 9.59 -9.22 -14.38
CA TYR A 231 9.03 -8.22 -15.29
C TYR A 231 9.30 -6.79 -14.82
N PHE A 232 9.57 -6.61 -13.53
CA PHE A 232 10.06 -5.35 -13.01
C PHE A 232 11.51 -5.14 -13.45
N PRO A 233 11.85 -3.98 -14.03
CA PRO A 233 13.22 -3.69 -14.41
C PRO A 233 14.09 -3.73 -13.17
N SER A 234 14.91 -4.78 -13.04
CA SER A 234 15.99 -4.81 -12.08
C SER A 234 16.89 -3.64 -12.43
N LYS A 235 17.05 -2.66 -11.53
CA LYS A 235 17.99 -1.55 -11.71
C LYS A 235 19.32 -2.18 -12.12
N GLU A 236 19.69 -2.05 -13.39
CA GLU A 236 21.01 -2.42 -13.86
C GLU A 236 21.98 -1.64 -12.96
N LYS A 237 22.80 -2.36 -12.18
CA LYS A 237 23.73 -1.82 -11.17
C LYS A 237 24.82 -0.90 -11.74
N GLY A 238 24.67 -0.38 -12.96
CA GLY A 238 25.77 0.18 -13.75
C GLY A 238 25.80 1.69 -13.93
N LYS A 239 24.77 2.44 -13.53
CA LYS A 239 24.77 3.90 -13.69
C LYS A 239 24.39 4.59 -12.39
N THR A 240 25.41 4.84 -11.57
CA THR A 240 25.34 5.73 -10.40
C THR A 240 24.67 7.04 -10.81
N ILE A 241 23.89 7.66 -9.93
CA ILE A 241 23.27 8.98 -10.17
C ILE A 241 24.33 9.99 -10.66
N GLU A 242 25.57 9.89 -10.18
CA GLU A 242 26.73 10.63 -10.69
C GLU A 242 26.92 10.51 -12.21
N SER A 243 26.72 9.34 -12.82
CA SER A 243 26.87 9.16 -14.27
C SER A 243 25.75 9.83 -15.07
N ARG A 244 24.53 9.90 -14.51
CA ARG A 244 23.43 10.67 -15.13
C ARG A 244 23.61 12.17 -14.92
N LEU A 245 24.16 12.56 -13.78
CA LEU A 245 24.43 13.97 -13.45
C LEU A 245 25.62 14.51 -14.26
N SER A 246 26.64 13.69 -14.53
CA SER A 246 27.79 14.07 -15.36
C SER A 246 27.45 14.21 -16.84
N ASP A 247 26.43 13.49 -17.33
CA ASP A 247 25.90 13.70 -18.68
C ASP A 247 25.13 15.04 -18.79
N PHE A 248 24.54 15.52 -17.69
CA PHE A 248 23.78 16.76 -17.64
C PHE A 248 24.66 18.01 -17.42
N PHE A 249 25.71 17.86 -16.62
CA PHE A 249 26.71 18.89 -16.39
C PHE A 249 28.02 18.42 -17.02
N PRO A 250 28.21 18.59 -18.34
CA PRO A 250 29.52 18.38 -18.92
C PRO A 250 30.51 19.26 -18.13
N PRO A 251 31.67 18.73 -17.72
CA PRO A 251 32.64 19.52 -16.98
C PRO A 251 32.87 20.82 -17.75
N GLU A 252 32.80 21.96 -17.03
CA GLU A 252 33.12 23.26 -17.60
C GLU A 252 34.42 23.09 -18.37
N ARG A 253 34.39 23.41 -19.67
CA ARG A 253 35.62 23.46 -20.44
C ARG A 253 36.43 24.56 -19.78
N ASP A 254 37.50 24.15 -19.10
CA ASP A 254 38.63 25.00 -18.81
C ASP A 254 39.19 25.42 -20.17
N ASP A 255 38.58 26.44 -20.76
CA ASP A 255 39.11 27.14 -21.91
C ASP A 255 40.40 27.80 -21.39
N ASP A 256 41.51 27.07 -21.51
CA ASP A 256 42.85 27.60 -21.35
C ASP A 256 42.98 28.79 -22.28
N ILE A 257 42.69 29.98 -21.76
CA ILE A 257 42.98 31.26 -22.40
C ILE A 257 44.51 31.32 -22.45
N ASP A 258 45.06 30.90 -23.59
CA ASP A 258 46.45 31.12 -23.95
C ASP A 258 46.65 32.64 -24.06
N ILE A 259 47.00 33.26 -22.92
CA ILE A 259 47.42 34.66 -22.87
C ILE A 259 48.76 34.71 -23.59
N GLY A 260 48.67 34.95 -24.90
CA GLY A 260 49.79 35.17 -25.79
C GLY A 260 50.77 36.15 -25.17
N LYS A 261 52.01 35.67 -25.01
CA LYS A 261 53.16 36.53 -24.80
C LYS A 261 53.30 37.45 -26.00
N ALA A 262 53.05 38.74 -25.78
CA ALA A 262 53.50 39.84 -26.62
C ALA A 262 54.55 40.65 -25.85
#